data_AF-A0A656JSP3-F1
#
_entry.id   AF-A0A656JSP3-F1
#
_cell.length_a   1.000
_cell.length_b   1.000
_cell.length_c   1.000
_cell.angle_alpha   90.00
_cell.angle_beta   90.00
_cell.angle_gamma   90.00
#
_symmetry.space_group_name_H-M   'P 1'
#
loop_
_entity.id
_entity.type
_entity.pdbx_description
1 polymer ?
#
loop_
_entity_poly.entity_id
_entity_poly.type
_entity_poly.pdbx_seq_one_letter_code
_entity_poly.pdbx_strand_id
1 'polypeptide(L)'
;QIGCPLPRMTPAALKRLSQYHWPGNVRQLENVLFQAVSLCDGGKVQAEHIRLPDYGVRQGLSEVSLEGGLDAIVGRFERSVLEQLYAQYPSSRQLGKRLGVSMS
;
A
#
# COMPACT_ATOMS: atom_id res chain seq x y z
N GLN A 1 -4.33 9.22 -24.83
CA GLN A 1 -5.33 8.51 -25.66
C GLN A 1 -4.77 7.11 -25.89
N ILE A 2 -5.28 6.09 -25.18
CA ILE A 2 -4.73 4.72 -25.25
C ILE A 2 -5.65 3.92 -26.17
N GLY A 3 -5.25 3.78 -27.43
CA GLY A 3 -5.99 3.05 -28.47
C GLY A 3 -5.76 1.55 -28.43
N CYS A 4 -5.80 0.91 -27.25
CA CYS A 4 -5.78 -0.55 -27.15
C CYS A 4 -7.20 -1.07 -26.88
N PRO A 5 -7.64 -2.15 -27.55
CA PRO A 5 -8.91 -2.78 -27.25
C PRO A 5 -8.97 -3.15 -25.77
N LEU A 6 -10.11 -2.89 -25.13
CA LEU A 6 -10.35 -3.22 -23.72
C LEU A 6 -9.98 -4.69 -23.47
N PRO A 7 -8.91 -4.98 -22.70
CA PRO A 7 -8.45 -6.34 -22.52
C PRO A 7 -9.46 -7.10 -21.67
N ARG A 8 -9.81 -8.31 -22.11
CA ARG A 8 -10.74 -9.17 -21.37
C ARG A 8 -10.04 -9.79 -20.18
N MET A 9 -10.61 -9.65 -19.00
CA MET A 9 -10.09 -10.29 -17.80
C MET A 9 -10.63 -11.72 -17.68
N THR A 10 -9.78 -12.65 -17.29
CA THR A 10 -10.21 -13.98 -16.88
C THR A 10 -10.93 -13.95 -15.52
N PRO A 11 -11.86 -14.88 -15.26
CA PRO A 11 -12.46 -15.02 -13.93
C PRO A 11 -11.42 -15.20 -12.81
N ALA A 12 -10.31 -15.91 -13.10
CA ALA A 12 -9.21 -16.10 -12.17
C ALA A 12 -8.47 -14.78 -11.86
N ALA A 13 -8.24 -13.92 -12.86
CA ALA A 13 -7.65 -12.59 -12.65
C ALA A 13 -8.56 -11.70 -11.78
N LEU A 14 -9.87 -11.70 -12.05
CA LEU A 14 -10.85 -10.96 -11.25
C LEU A 14 -10.88 -11.45 -9.80
N LYS A 15 -10.89 -12.78 -9.59
CA LYS A 15 -10.84 -13.38 -8.25
C LYS A 15 -9.57 -12.98 -7.49
N ARG A 16 -8.42 -12.93 -8.18
CA ARG A 16 -7.14 -12.53 -7.57
C ARG A 16 -7.14 -11.06 -7.14
N LEU A 17 -7.71 -10.16 -7.94
CA LEU A 17 -7.84 -8.74 -7.60
C LEU A 17 -8.84 -8.52 -6.46
N SER A 18 -9.95 -9.26 -6.42
CA SER A 18 -10.98 -9.10 -5.38
C SER A 18 -10.58 -9.65 -4.02
N GLN A 19 -9.66 -10.62 -3.98
CA GLN A 19 -9.14 -11.19 -2.74
C GLN A 19 -8.04 -10.34 -2.09
N TYR A 20 -7.53 -9.31 -2.78
CA TYR A 20 -6.48 -8.45 -2.26
C TYR A 20 -7.08 -7.26 -1.50
N HIS A 21 -6.46 -6.88 -0.36
CA HIS A 21 -7.04 -5.92 0.58
C HIS A 21 -6.83 -4.42 0.22
N TRP A 22 -6.15 -4.13 -0.89
CA TRP A 22 -5.90 -2.77 -1.45
C TRP A 22 -5.73 -1.65 -0.41
N PRO A 23 -4.57 -1.57 0.27
CA PRO A 23 -4.35 -0.64 1.38
C PRO A 23 -4.38 0.85 0.96
N GLY A 24 -4.29 1.17 -0.33
CA GLY A 24 -4.20 2.55 -0.87
C GLY A 24 -5.17 2.88 -1.99
N ASN A 25 -6.36 2.27 -2.03
CA ASN A 25 -7.48 2.61 -2.94
C ASN A 25 -7.24 2.35 -4.45
N VAL A 26 -8.12 2.93 -5.28
CA VAL A 26 -8.25 2.80 -6.75
C VAL A 26 -6.94 3.06 -7.50
N ARG A 27 -6.06 3.96 -7.04
CA ARG A 27 -4.76 4.20 -7.71
C ARG A 27 -3.84 2.98 -7.72
N GLN A 28 -3.88 2.17 -6.67
CA GLN A 28 -3.10 0.93 -6.63
C GLN A 28 -3.67 -0.09 -7.61
N LEU A 29 -5.00 -0.18 -7.67
CA LEU A 29 -5.69 -1.02 -8.64
C LEU A 29 -5.36 -0.58 -10.08
N GLU A 30 -5.42 0.72 -10.37
CA GLU A 30 -5.05 1.29 -11.68
C GLU A 30 -3.62 0.92 -12.07
N ASN A 31 -2.65 1.06 -11.17
CA ASN A 31 -1.26 0.72 -11.44
C ASN A 31 -1.07 -0.77 -11.75
N VAL A 32 -1.70 -1.65 -10.95
CA VAL A 32 -1.64 -3.09 -11.17
C VAL A 32 -2.32 -3.47 -12.48
N LEU A 33 -3.45 -2.85 -12.82
CA LEU A 33 -4.14 -3.06 -14.10
C LEU A 33 -3.28 -2.58 -15.28
N PHE A 34 -2.67 -1.40 -15.19
CA PHE A 34 -1.77 -0.89 -16.23
C PHE A 34 -0.62 -1.85 -16.49
N GLN A 35 0.01 -2.37 -15.43
CA GLN A 35 1.10 -3.33 -15.55
C GLN A 35 0.59 -4.66 -16.14
N ALA A 36 -0.56 -5.16 -15.70
CA ALA A 36 -1.13 -6.40 -16.20
C ALA A 36 -1.51 -6.33 -17.68
N VAL A 37 -1.99 -5.17 -18.15
CA VAL A 37 -2.27 -4.92 -19.57
C VAL A 37 -0.98 -4.82 -20.38
N SER A 38 0.06 -4.17 -19.84
CA SER A 38 1.38 -4.10 -20.48
C SER A 38 2.06 -5.47 -20.63
N LEU A 39 1.83 -6.38 -19.67
CA LEU A 39 2.34 -7.75 -19.70
C LEU A 39 1.48 -8.70 -20.53
N CYS A 40 0.28 -8.28 -20.95
CA CYS A 40 -0.65 -9.12 -21.66
C CYS A 40 -0.42 -9.01 -23.17
N ASP A 41 0.11 -10.06 -23.77
CA ASP A 41 0.00 -10.24 -25.22
C ASP A 41 -1.35 -10.87 -25.58
N GLY A 42 -2.05 -10.30 -26.58
CA GLY A 42 -3.29 -10.89 -27.12
C GLY A 42 -4.60 -10.49 -26.43
N GLY A 43 -4.63 -9.42 -25.63
CA GLY A 43 -5.87 -8.78 -25.16
C GLY A 43 -6.66 -9.57 -24.10
N LYS A 44 -6.02 -10.55 -23.44
CA LYS A 44 -6.62 -11.35 -22.36
C LYS A 44 -5.76 -11.39 -21.10
N VAL A 45 -6.18 -10.70 -20.04
CA VAL A 45 -5.45 -10.63 -18.77
C VAL A 45 -5.71 -11.89 -17.93
N GLN A 46 -4.63 -12.65 -17.69
CA GLN A 46 -4.61 -13.85 -16.87
C GLN A 46 -4.17 -13.53 -15.44
N ALA A 47 -4.44 -14.44 -14.50
CA ALA A 47 -4.07 -14.24 -13.09
C ALA A 47 -2.56 -14.08 -12.88
N GLU A 48 -1.74 -14.71 -13.71
CA GLU A 48 -0.27 -14.60 -13.72
C GLU A 48 0.25 -13.22 -14.13
N HIS A 49 -0.53 -12.44 -14.90
CA HIS A 49 -0.19 -11.05 -15.23
C HIS A 49 -0.47 -10.09 -14.07
N ILE A 50 -1.22 -10.52 -13.05
CA ILE A 50 -1.56 -9.70 -11.87
C ILE A 50 -0.45 -9.80 -10.82
N ARG A 51 0.44 -8.80 -10.84
CA ARG A 51 1.48 -8.61 -9.82
C ARG A 51 0.93 -7.73 -8.69
N LEU A 52 0.42 -8.37 -7.65
CA LEU A 52 -0.02 -7.67 -6.45
C LEU A 52 1.22 -7.23 -5.66
N PRO A 53 1.34 -5.95 -5.31
CA PRO A 53 2.44 -5.47 -4.49
C PRO A 53 2.39 -6.15 -3.12
N ASP A 54 3.54 -6.53 -2.58
CA ASP A 54 3.60 -6.78 -1.14
C ASP A 54 3.77 -5.43 -0.47
N TYR A 55 2.64 -4.76 -0.21
CA TYR A 55 2.69 -3.48 0.48
C TYR A 55 3.18 -3.62 1.92
N GLY A 56 3.35 -4.85 2.42
CA GLY A 56 3.65 -5.12 3.81
C GLY A 56 2.55 -4.50 4.64
N VAL A 57 1.63 -5.31 5.17
CA VAL A 57 1.09 -4.90 6.46
C VAL A 57 2.34 -4.73 7.33
N ARG A 58 2.76 -3.50 7.63
CA ARG A 58 3.74 -3.29 8.69
C ARG A 58 3.02 -3.81 9.92
N GLN A 59 3.26 -5.07 10.25
CA GLN A 59 2.56 -5.85 11.28
C GLN A 59 2.85 -5.35 12.70
N GLY A 60 3.05 -4.06 12.89
CA GLY A 60 3.28 -3.49 14.20
C GLY A 60 2.60 -2.15 14.44
N LEU A 61 1.79 -1.61 13.51
CA LEU A 61 1.02 -0.38 13.77
C LEU A 61 -0.44 -0.65 14.12
N SER A 62 -0.88 -1.91 14.07
CA SER A 62 -2.27 -2.31 14.31
C SER A 62 -2.61 -2.57 15.79
N GLU A 63 -1.65 -2.50 16.70
CA GLU A 63 -1.85 -2.76 18.15
C GLU A 63 -2.08 -1.50 19.00
N VAL A 64 -2.14 -0.31 18.40
CA VAL A 64 -2.33 0.91 19.17
C VAL A 64 -3.76 0.97 19.70
N SER A 65 -3.91 1.01 21.04
CA SER A 65 -5.22 1.17 21.69
C SER A 65 -5.97 2.40 21.14
N LEU A 66 -7.26 2.24 20.85
CA LEU A 66 -8.16 3.28 20.35
C LEU A 66 -8.95 3.98 21.48
N GLU A 67 -8.55 3.81 22.74
CA GLU A 67 -9.26 4.42 23.86
C GLU A 67 -9.02 5.92 23.99
N GLY A 68 -10.08 6.67 24.27
CA GLY A 68 -10.03 8.12 24.50
C GLY A 68 -10.26 8.96 23.25
N GLY A 69 -9.91 10.25 23.35
CA GLY A 69 -10.10 11.23 22.27
C GLY A 69 -9.07 11.09 21.13
N LEU A 70 -9.37 11.71 19.99
CA LEU A 70 -8.54 11.64 18.78
C LEU A 70 -7.09 12.07 19.03
N ASP A 71 -6.87 13.13 19.80
CA ASP A 71 -5.53 13.63 20.15
C ASP A 71 -4.69 12.56 20.88
N ALA A 72 -5.30 11.86 21.83
CA ALA A 72 -4.65 10.79 22.57
C ALA A 72 -4.35 9.57 21.68
N ILE A 73 -5.25 9.25 20.74
CA ILE A 73 -5.05 8.18 19.76
C ILE A 73 -3.89 8.51 18.82
N VAL A 74 -3.86 9.74 18.27
CA VAL A 74 -2.80 10.22 17.38
C VAL A 74 -1.45 10.25 18.08
N GLY A 75 -1.36 10.79 19.30
CA GLY A 75 -0.10 10.84 20.04
C GLY A 75 0.47 9.45 20.37
N ARG A 76 -0.37 8.44 20.63
CA ARG A 76 0.09 7.05 20.80
C ARG A 76 0.59 6.45 19.49
N PHE A 77 -0.13 6.71 18.40
CA PHE A 77 0.26 6.25 17.07
C PHE A 77 1.61 6.86 16.66
N GLU A 78 1.79 8.18 16.82
CA GLU A 78 3.07 8.87 16.56
C GLU A 78 4.22 8.23 17.35
N ARG A 79 4.04 7.99 18.65
CA ARG A 79 5.06 7.34 19.48
C ARG A 79 5.43 5.95 18.95
N SER A 80 4.43 5.11 18.61
CA SER A 80 4.68 3.76 18.08
C SER A 80 5.42 3.77 16.75
N VAL A 81 5.10 4.71 15.86
CA VAL A 81 5.79 4.88 14.57
C VAL A 81 7.25 5.29 14.80
N LEU A 82 7.49 6.22 15.73
CA LEU A 82 8.85 6.66 16.06
C LEU A 82 9.67 5.52 16.66
N GLU A 83 9.14 4.76 17.62
CA GLU A 83 9.83 3.62 18.25
C GLU A 83 10.22 2.54 17.23
N GLN A 84 9.32 2.20 16.30
CA GLN A 84 9.61 1.23 15.25
C GLN A 84 10.66 1.72 14.25
N LEU A 85 10.58 2.99 13.86
CA LEU A 85 11.53 3.54 12.90
C LEU A 85 12.89 3.84 13.53
N TYR A 86 12.95 4.10 14.84
CA TYR A 86 14.20 4.29 15.57
C TYR A 86 15.08 3.02 15.53
N ALA A 87 14.45 1.83 15.54
CA ALA A 87 15.18 0.57 15.38
C ALA A 87 15.96 0.48 14.05
N GLN A 88 15.49 1.15 12.98
CA GLN A 88 16.16 1.20 11.68
C GLN A 88 16.99 2.48 11.47
N TYR A 89 16.73 3.54 12.24
CA TYR A 89 17.36 4.85 12.12
C TYR A 89 17.62 5.45 13.50
N PRO A 90 18.78 5.19 14.13
CA PRO A 90 19.10 5.62 15.49
C PRO A 90 19.36 7.13 15.63
N SER A 91 19.01 7.95 14.64
CA SER A 91 19.17 9.41 14.68
C SER A 91 17.83 10.11 14.53
N SER A 92 17.43 10.82 15.59
CA SER A 92 16.20 11.63 15.63
C SER A 92 16.11 12.65 14.49
N ARG A 93 17.26 13.20 14.06
CA ARG A 93 17.35 14.15 12.94
C ARG A 93 17.08 13.49 11.59
N GLN A 94 17.56 12.27 11.38
CA GLN A 94 17.30 11.50 10.15
C GLN A 94 15.84 11.02 10.10
N LEU A 95 15.28 10.69 11.26
CA LEU A 95 13.89 10.28 11.41
C LEU A 95 12.91 11.39 11.05
N GLY A 96 13.08 12.59 11.62
CA GLY A 96 12.24 13.76 11.34
C GLY A 96 12.29 14.18 9.87
N LYS A 97 13.48 14.17 9.25
CA LYS A 97 13.64 14.47 7.81
C LYS A 97 12.87 13.49 6.92
N ARG A 98 12.77 12.22 7.30
CA ARG A 98 12.04 11.19 6.55
C ARG A 98 10.53 11.28 6.74
N LEU A 99 10.09 11.59 7.96
CA LEU A 99 8.67 11.68 8.30
C LEU A 99 8.01 13.00 7.84
N GLY A 100 8.80 13.98 7.39
CA GLY A 100 8.29 15.29 6.97
C GLY A 100 7.77 16.15 8.12
N VAL A 101 7.97 15.70 9.35
CA VAL A 101 7.67 16.44 10.57
C VAL A 101 8.98 17.02 11.11
N SER A 102 9.01 18.34 11.27
CA SER A 102 10.09 19.00 12.00
C SER A 102 9.94 18.63 13.47
N MET A 103 10.84 17.78 13.97
CA MET A 103 11.02 17.60 15.42
C MET A 103 11.53 18.94 15.96
N SER A 104 10.63 19.73 16.54
CA SER A 104 10.98 20.97 17.26
C SER A 104 11.40 20.66 18.69
#